data_AF-A0A497GBX9-F1
#
_entry.id   AF-A0A497GBX9-F1
#
_cell.length_a   1.000
_cell.length_b   1.000
_cell.length_c   1.000
_cell.angle_alpha   90.00
_cell.angle_beta   90.00
_cell.angle_gamma   90.00
#
_symmetry.space_group_name_H-M   'P 1'
#
loop_
_entity.id
_entity.type
_entity.pdbx_description
1 polymer ?
#
loop_
_entity_poly.entity_id
_entity_poly.type
_entity_poly.pdbx_seq_one_letter_code
_entity_poly.pdbx_strand_id
1 'polypeptide(L)' 'MVAHYKHKAKKKRLASAYNSNKPIPVWVIAKTLRKVTRRPRRNWRRSRMQL' A
#
# COMPACT_ATOMS: atom_id res chain seq x y z
N MET A 1 -12.48 5.24 -19.90
CA MET A 1 -13.26 4.79 -18.73
C MET A 1 -13.07 5.78 -17.57
N VAL A 2 -14.16 6.42 -17.12
CA VAL A 2 -14.14 7.40 -16.02
C VAL A 2 -13.83 6.68 -14.70
N ALA A 3 -12.98 7.27 -13.86
CA ALA A 3 -12.53 6.68 -12.59
C ALA A 3 -13.66 6.40 -11.57
N HIS A 4 -14.85 6.96 -11.77
CA HIS A 4 -16.02 6.83 -10.89
C HIS A 4 -16.71 5.47 -11.04
N TYR A 5 -16.78 4.90 -12.25
CA TYR A 5 -17.46 3.63 -12.52
C TYR A 5 -16.46 2.47 -12.53
N LYS A 6 -16.02 2.07 -11.32
CA LYS A 6 -15.17 0.89 -11.13
C LYS A 6 -15.96 -0.27 -10.55
N HIS A 7 -15.75 -1.47 -11.09
CA HIS A 7 -16.27 -2.70 -10.52
C HIS A 7 -15.83 -2.87 -9.05
N LYS A 8 -16.68 -3.47 -8.22
CA LYS A 8 -16.42 -3.69 -6.78
C LYS A 8 -15.09 -4.41 -6.53
N ALA A 9 -14.75 -5.39 -7.36
CA ALA A 9 -13.48 -6.12 -7.28
C ALA A 9 -12.27 -5.17 -7.45
N LYS A 10 -12.32 -4.28 -8.43
CA LYS A 10 -11.25 -3.30 -8.67
C LYS A 10 -11.14 -2.31 -7.50
N LYS A 11 -12.27 -1.86 -6.93
CA LYS A 11 -12.27 -1.01 -5.73
C LYS A 11 -11.59 -1.69 -4.53
N LYS A 12 -11.86 -2.97 -4.28
CA LYS A 12 -11.20 -3.74 -3.21
C LYS A 12 -9.69 -3.86 -3.43
N ARG A 13 -9.25 -4.15 -4.66
CA ARG A 13 -7.82 -4.21 -5.01
C ARG A 13 -7.12 -2.87 -4.76
N LEU A 14 -7.74 -1.77 -5.18
CA LEU A 14 -7.23 -0.42 -4.94
C LEU A 14 -7.17 -0.06 -3.44
N ALA A 15 -8.18 -0.43 -2.66
CA ALA A 15 -8.19 -0.21 -1.22
C ALA A 15 -7.09 -1.01 -0.51
N SER A 16 -6.92 -2.29 -0.86
CA SER A 16 -5.83 -3.12 -0.34
C SER A 16 -4.45 -2.56 -0.71
N ALA A 17 -4.28 -2.16 -1.96
CA ALA A 17 -3.09 -1.53 -2.48
C ALA A 17 -2.73 -0.22 -1.74
N TYR A 18 -3.73 0.57 -1.33
CA TYR A 18 -3.55 1.77 -0.53
C TYR A 18 -3.14 1.43 0.92
N ASN A 19 -3.87 0.53 1.57
CA ASN A 19 -3.60 0.12 2.95
C ASN A 19 -2.22 -0.52 3.13
N SER A 20 -1.76 -1.26 2.13
CA SER A 20 -0.46 -1.92 2.15
C SER A 20 0.74 -0.96 2.08
N ASN A 21 0.52 0.28 1.62
CA ASN A 21 1.57 1.29 1.39
C ASN A 21 1.91 2.12 2.64
N LYS A 22 1.32 1.79 3.80
CA LYS A 22 1.54 2.49 5.07
C LYS A 22 2.92 2.19 5.66
N PRO A 23 3.50 3.12 6.45
CA PRO A 23 4.73 2.87 7.19
C PRO A 23 4.56 1.74 8.23
N ILE A 24 5.67 1.10 8.57
CA ILE A 24 5.70 0.12 9.66
C ILE A 24 5.53 0.87 10.99
N PRO A 25 4.64 0.41 11.89
CA PRO A 25 4.45 1.05 13.19
C PRO A 25 5.73 1.03 14.04
N VAL A 26 5.95 2.09 14.80
CA VAL A 26 7.15 2.25 15.65
C VAL A 26 7.29 1.11 16.65
N TRP A 27 6.18 0.67 17.26
CA TRP A 27 6.20 -0.44 18.22
C TRP A 27 6.68 -1.76 17.61
N VAL A 28 6.45 -1.99 16.31
CA VAL A 28 6.96 -3.20 15.60
C VAL A 28 8.47 -3.10 15.44
N ILE A 29 8.98 -1.92 15.08
CA ILE A 29 10.42 -1.68 14.94
C ILE A 29 11.13 -1.91 16.28
N ALA A 30 10.55 -1.40 17.37
CA ALA A 30 11.06 -1.61 18.72
C ALA A 30 11.04 -3.09 19.12
N LYS A 31 9.90 -3.77 18.93
CA LYS A 31 9.73 -5.20 19.23
C LYS A 31 10.69 -6.10 18.44
N THR A 32 11.02 -5.71 17.21
CA THR A 32 11.89 -6.49 16.33
C THR A 32 13.36 -6.10 16.42
N LEU A 33 13.75 -5.24 17.37
CA LEU A 33 15.12 -4.72 17.49
C LEU A 33 15.64 -4.19 16.15
N ARG A 34 14.79 -3.49 15.39
CA ARG A 34 15.08 -2.94 14.07
C ARG A 34 15.44 -3.99 12.99
N LYS A 35 15.11 -5.28 13.18
CA LYS A 35 15.19 -6.29 12.10
C LYS A 35 14.20 -5.98 10.98
N VAL A 36 13.04 -5.40 11.31
CA VAL A 36 12.01 -5.01 10.35
C VAL A 36 11.84 -3.48 10.41
N THR A 37 12.57 -2.76 9.56
CA THR A 37 12.63 -1.29 9.59
C THR A 37 11.88 -0.62 8.46
N ARG A 38 11.86 -1.24 7.28
CA ARG A 38 11.28 -0.61 6.09
C ARG A 38 10.53 -1.61 5.24
N ARG A 39 9.40 -1.16 4.70
CA ARG A 39 8.62 -1.86 3.68
C ARG A 39 8.78 -1.15 2.33
N PRO A 40 8.74 -1.87 1.19
CA PRO A 40 8.65 -1.25 -0.11
C PRO A 40 7.47 -0.27 -0.17
N ARG A 41 7.76 0.99 -0.51
CA ARG A 41 6.74 2.04 -0.68
C ARG A 41 6.55 2.29 -2.17
N ARG A 42 5.29 2.34 -2.59
CA ARG A 42 4.90 2.68 -3.94
C ARG A 42 4.48 4.15 -3.99
N ASN A 43 4.98 4.87 -4.99
CA ASN A 43 4.52 6.21 -5.31
C ASN A 43 3.72 6.16 -6.60
N TRP A 44 2.49 6.68 -6.58
CA TRP A 44 1.57 6.70 -7.71
C TRP A 44 2.13 7.46 -8.92
N ARG A 45 3.05 8.41 -8.71
CA ARG A 45 3.75 9.13 -9.79
C ARG A 45 4.90 8.33 -10.40
N ARG A 46 5.55 7.45 -9.64
CA ARG A 46 6.75 6.73 -10.08
C ARG A 46 6.47 5.32 -10.60
N SER A 47 5.41 4.68 -10.12
CA SER A 47 5.07 3.31 -10.51
C SER A 47 3.56 3.20 -10.72
N ARG A 48 3.17 2.76 -11.93
CA ARG A 48 1.77 2.48 -12.26
C ARG A 48 1.38 1.13 -11.65
N MET A 49 0.25 1.11 -10.95
CA MET A 49 -0.35 -0.12 -10.46
C MET A 49 -1.00 -0.88 -11.64
N GLN A 50 -0.40 -2.00 -12.03
CA GLN A 50 -1.04 -2.96 -12.93
C GLN A 50 -2.08 -3.75 -12.10
N LEU A 51 -3.34 -3.30 -12.10
CA LEU A 51 -4.45 -3.84 -11.29
C LEU A 51 -5.74 -4.09 -12.07
#